data_AF-A0A1G1AAT2-F1
#
_entry.id   AF-A0A1G1AAT2-F1
#
_cell.length_a   1.000
_cell.length_b   1.000
_cell.length_c   1.000
_cell.angle_alpha   90.00
_cell.angle_beta   90.00
_cell.angle_gamma   90.00
#
_symmetry.space_group_name_H-M   'P 1'
#
loop_
_entity.id
_entity.type
_entity.pdbx_description
1 polymer ?
#
loop_
_entity_poly.entity_id
_entity_poly.type
_entity_poly.pdbx_seq_one_letter_code
_entity_poly.pdbx_strand_id
1 'polypeptide(L)'
;KTLEEHELNLSGAVTPGQAVKVGQLTGAKILIAGSVIDADKTFYVVAKIIGTETSRVLGASVKGKSSDELGPLVEELAKKVAETITKESDKLVAKEVKIADRIANVNKELGDAKRPAVMITAHERHVGQATIDPAAETELSLFCKEAGFEVIDSKAGDKKADLLIQGEGFSEFAMRRGNLVSVKARLEVKAVDRSTDKVIAIDRQTAVVVDLTEQIAGKAALQEAAAQIAERMLPKLVKK
;
A
#
# COMPACT_ATOMS: atom_id res chain seq x y z
N LYS A 1 9.03 -1.90 22.14
CA LYS A 1 8.61 -0.61 22.77
C LYS A 1 7.39 0.00 22.13
N THR A 2 7.41 0.71 21.00
CA THR A 2 6.18 1.35 20.45
C THR A 2 5.07 0.40 20.02
N LEU A 3 5.41 -0.79 19.48
CA LEU A 3 4.42 -1.80 19.10
C LEU A 3 3.93 -2.62 20.30
N GLU A 4 4.78 -2.95 21.26
CA GLU A 4 4.34 -3.54 22.55
C GLU A 4 3.45 -2.56 23.33
N GLU A 5 3.76 -1.27 23.32
CA GLU A 5 2.93 -0.20 23.91
C GLU A 5 1.60 -0.03 23.16
N HIS A 6 1.61 -0.17 21.84
CA HIS A 6 0.37 -0.21 21.06
C HIS A 6 -0.41 -1.52 21.31
N GLU A 7 0.23 -2.69 21.33
CA GLU A 7 -0.35 -4.01 21.64
C GLU A 7 -0.94 -4.05 23.06
N LEU A 8 -0.28 -3.44 24.05
CA LEU A 8 -0.78 -3.26 25.42
C LEU A 8 -2.01 -2.34 25.48
N ASN A 9 -2.01 -1.23 24.74
CA ASN A 9 -3.18 -0.36 24.58
C ASN A 9 -4.33 -1.00 23.78
N LEU A 10 -4.05 -2.03 22.97
CA LEU A 10 -5.01 -2.75 22.12
C LEU A 10 -5.77 -3.85 22.88
N SER A 11 -5.47 -4.10 24.16
CA SER A 11 -6.16 -5.12 24.96
C SER A 11 -7.66 -4.80 25.10
N GLY A 12 -8.50 -5.65 24.49
CA GLY A 12 -9.97 -5.65 24.65
C GLY A 12 -10.79 -4.63 23.85
N ALA A 13 -10.22 -3.51 23.42
CA ALA A 13 -10.97 -2.41 22.77
C ALA A 13 -10.28 -1.84 21.52
N VAL A 14 -9.87 -2.70 20.58
CA VAL A 14 -9.35 -2.25 19.29
C VAL A 14 -10.43 -1.52 18.50
N THR A 15 -10.24 -0.22 18.29
CA THR A 15 -11.06 0.59 17.39
C THR A 15 -10.60 0.41 15.94
N PRO A 16 -11.50 0.59 14.94
CA PRO A 16 -11.11 0.52 13.53
C PRO A 16 -9.96 1.45 13.17
N GLY A 17 -9.94 2.67 13.71
CA GLY A 17 -8.86 3.64 13.44
C GLY A 17 -7.48 3.19 13.94
N GLN A 18 -7.43 2.50 15.09
CA GLN A 18 -6.18 1.90 15.58
C GLN A 18 -5.71 0.75 14.69
N ALA A 19 -6.64 -0.08 14.20
CA ALA A 19 -6.33 -1.17 13.27
C ALA A 19 -5.73 -0.65 11.95
N VAL A 20 -6.28 0.45 11.42
CA VAL A 20 -5.72 1.13 10.23
C VAL A 20 -4.28 1.57 10.49
N LYS A 21 -4.00 2.18 11.66
CA LYS A 21 -2.64 2.61 12.01
C LYS A 21 -1.67 1.42 12.11
N VAL A 22 -2.10 0.30 12.70
CA VAL A 22 -1.29 -0.93 12.74
C VAL A 22 -1.04 -1.45 11.33
N GLY A 23 -2.04 -1.50 10.46
CA GLY A 23 -1.86 -1.87 9.05
C GLY A 23 -0.85 -0.97 8.34
N GLN A 24 -0.92 0.34 8.53
CA GLN A 24 0.03 1.30 7.96
C GLN A 24 1.46 1.16 8.48
N LEU A 25 1.66 0.62 9.68
CA LEU A 25 2.99 0.41 10.26
C LEU A 25 3.58 -0.95 9.89
N THR A 26 2.73 -1.95 9.73
CA THR A 26 3.14 -3.36 9.62
C THR A 26 2.95 -3.94 8.22
N GLY A 27 2.15 -3.29 7.36
CA GLY A 27 1.66 -3.84 6.10
C GLY A 27 0.62 -4.95 6.27
N ALA A 28 0.13 -5.22 7.48
CA ALA A 28 -0.92 -6.20 7.70
C ALA A 28 -2.23 -5.73 7.06
N LYS A 29 -2.85 -6.57 6.23
CA LYS A 29 -4.16 -6.31 5.58
C LYS A 29 -5.36 -6.65 6.47
N ILE A 30 -5.17 -7.56 7.42
CA ILE A 30 -6.17 -7.99 8.38
C ILE A 30 -5.54 -7.96 9.78
N LEU A 31 -6.26 -7.37 10.74
CA LEU A 31 -5.95 -7.43 12.15
C LEU A 31 -7.02 -8.26 12.87
N ILE A 32 -6.61 -9.24 13.66
CA ILE A 32 -7.52 -10.05 14.48
C ILE A 32 -7.31 -9.65 15.94
N ALA A 33 -8.38 -9.23 16.61
CA ALA A 33 -8.37 -8.88 18.02
C ALA A 33 -9.36 -9.77 18.79
N GLY A 34 -8.84 -10.53 19.77
CA GLY A 34 -9.63 -11.41 20.63
C GLY A 34 -10.12 -10.72 21.90
N SER A 35 -11.25 -11.15 22.43
CA SER A 35 -11.74 -10.77 23.75
C SER A 35 -12.46 -11.95 24.40
N VAL A 36 -12.21 -12.15 25.69
CA VAL A 36 -12.93 -13.15 26.50
C VAL A 36 -13.85 -12.39 27.43
N ILE A 37 -15.14 -12.70 27.38
CA ILE A 37 -16.18 -12.05 28.19
C ILE A 37 -16.85 -13.14 29.01
N ASP A 38 -16.78 -13.04 30.34
CA ASP A 38 -17.52 -13.90 31.27
C ASP A 38 -18.76 -13.14 31.76
N ALA A 39 -19.94 -13.68 31.47
CA ALA A 39 -21.22 -13.11 31.88
C ALA A 39 -22.20 -14.24 32.24
N ASP A 40 -22.83 -14.16 33.41
CA ASP A 40 -23.89 -15.08 33.84
C ASP A 40 -23.55 -16.58 33.68
N LYS A 41 -22.34 -16.98 34.12
CA LYS A 41 -21.79 -18.35 34.03
C LYS A 41 -21.56 -18.85 32.60
N THR A 42 -21.55 -17.93 31.64
CA THR A 42 -21.28 -18.19 30.23
C THR A 42 -20.01 -17.45 29.83
N PHE A 43 -19.10 -18.19 29.19
CA PHE A 43 -17.94 -17.61 28.53
C PHE A 43 -18.25 -17.33 27.05
N TYR A 44 -17.95 -16.12 26.62
CA TYR A 44 -17.91 -15.75 25.21
C TYR A 44 -16.47 -15.49 24.82
N VAL A 45 -15.96 -16.29 23.88
CA VAL A 45 -14.68 -16.02 23.23
C VAL A 45 -15.00 -15.39 21.89
N VAL A 46 -14.63 -14.13 21.72
CA VAL A 46 -14.97 -13.30 20.56
C VAL A 46 -13.71 -12.89 19.84
N ALA A 47 -13.71 -12.96 18.52
CA ALA A 47 -12.69 -12.40 17.65
C ALA A 47 -13.31 -11.31 16.76
N LYS A 48 -12.71 -10.13 16.77
CA LYS A 48 -12.94 -9.08 15.77
C LYS A 48 -11.93 -9.25 14.66
N ILE A 49 -12.42 -9.35 13.43
CA ILE A 49 -11.62 -9.47 12.20
C ILE A 49 -11.74 -8.13 11.50
N ILE A 50 -10.64 -7.38 11.44
CA ILE A 50 -10.64 -5.99 10.99
C ILE A 50 -9.81 -5.88 9.72
N GLY A 51 -10.43 -5.49 8.61
CA GLY A 51 -9.71 -5.09 7.41
C GLY A 51 -9.01 -3.75 7.64
N THR A 52 -7.68 -3.72 7.56
CA THR A 52 -6.89 -2.51 7.86
C THR A 52 -6.93 -1.50 6.71
N GLU A 53 -7.21 -1.95 5.49
CA GLU A 53 -7.35 -1.13 4.29
C GLU A 53 -8.81 -0.67 4.08
N THR A 54 -9.77 -1.54 4.41
CA THR A 54 -11.20 -1.30 4.18
C THR A 54 -11.91 -0.72 5.41
N SER A 55 -11.26 -0.75 6.57
CA SER A 55 -11.85 -0.45 7.89
C SER A 55 -13.09 -1.30 8.24
N ARG A 56 -13.36 -2.38 7.49
CA ARG A 56 -14.49 -3.28 7.77
C ARG A 56 -14.19 -4.15 8.99
N VAL A 57 -15.18 -4.28 9.87
CA VAL A 57 -15.09 -5.12 11.07
C VAL A 57 -16.12 -6.23 10.96
N LEU A 58 -15.65 -7.46 11.03
CA LEU A 58 -16.47 -8.66 11.17
C LEU A 58 -16.21 -9.32 12.52
N GLY A 59 -17.15 -10.12 12.99
CA GLY A 59 -17.05 -10.80 14.27
C GLY A 59 -17.24 -12.30 14.12
N ALA A 60 -16.46 -13.07 14.87
CA ALA A 60 -16.71 -14.49 15.11
C ALA A 60 -16.77 -14.71 16.62
N SER A 61 -17.65 -15.60 17.08
CA SER A 61 -17.77 -15.92 18.50
C SER A 61 -18.08 -17.39 18.76
N VAL A 62 -17.57 -17.87 19.88
CA VAL A 62 -17.91 -19.17 20.45
C VAL A 62 -18.41 -18.96 21.87
N LYS A 63 -19.46 -19.71 22.23
CA LYS A 63 -20.07 -19.69 23.56
C LYS A 63 -19.70 -20.99 24.27
N GLY A 64 -19.13 -20.87 25.46
CA GLY A 64 -18.86 -21.97 26.38
C GLY A 64 -19.45 -21.69 27.76
N LYS A 65 -19.32 -22.66 28.66
CA LYS A 65 -19.61 -22.51 30.10
C LYS A 65 -18.34 -22.07 30.82
N SER A 66 -18.48 -21.44 31.99
CA SER A 66 -17.32 -21.05 32.82
C SER A 66 -16.46 -22.20 33.35
N SER A 67 -16.95 -23.43 33.23
CA SER A 67 -16.21 -24.66 33.54
C SER A 67 -15.46 -25.26 32.36
N ASP A 68 -15.73 -24.78 31.14
CA ASP A 68 -15.17 -25.39 29.93
C ASP A 68 -13.71 -24.95 29.74
N GLU A 69 -12.89 -25.83 29.16
CA GLU A 69 -11.50 -25.50 28.83
C GLU A 69 -11.44 -24.50 27.66
N LEU A 70 -10.57 -23.49 27.78
CA LEU A 70 -10.41 -22.47 26.75
C LEU A 70 -9.81 -23.00 25.46
N GLY A 71 -8.94 -24.03 25.51
CA GLY A 71 -8.27 -24.59 24.34
C GLY A 71 -9.25 -25.00 23.23
N PRO A 72 -10.20 -25.90 23.51
CA PRO A 72 -11.24 -26.30 22.54
C PRO A 72 -12.07 -25.13 22.01
N LEU A 73 -12.43 -24.16 22.87
CA LEU A 73 -13.19 -22.98 22.47
C LEU A 73 -12.39 -22.08 21.51
N VAL A 74 -11.08 -21.95 21.74
CA VAL A 74 -10.16 -21.20 20.87
C VAL A 74 -9.98 -21.90 19.52
N GLU A 75 -9.86 -23.24 19.50
CA GLU A 75 -9.80 -24.00 18.24
C GLU A 75 -11.07 -23.84 17.41
N GLU A 76 -12.25 -23.90 18.05
CA GLU A 76 -13.53 -23.65 17.37
C GLU A 76 -13.61 -22.21 16.84
N LEU A 77 -13.16 -21.24 17.64
CA LEU A 77 -13.16 -19.83 17.22
C LEU A 77 -12.21 -19.63 16.04
N ALA A 78 -11.03 -20.25 16.05
CA ALA A 78 -10.07 -20.18 14.96
C ALA A 78 -10.67 -20.71 13.65
N LYS A 79 -11.42 -21.82 13.69
CA LYS A 79 -12.15 -22.33 12.52
C LYS A 79 -13.16 -21.32 12.00
N LYS A 80 -14.00 -20.73 12.88
CA LYS A 80 -14.98 -19.69 12.50
C LYS A 80 -14.32 -18.44 11.94
N VAL A 81 -13.19 -18.02 12.49
CA VAL A 81 -12.40 -16.88 12.00
C VAL A 81 -11.87 -17.18 10.60
N ALA A 82 -11.25 -18.34 10.38
CA ALA A 82 -10.74 -18.75 9.08
C ALA A 82 -11.85 -18.82 8.02
N GLU A 83 -13.00 -19.40 8.36
CA GLU A 83 -14.17 -19.41 7.49
C GLU A 83 -14.67 -18.01 7.15
N THR A 84 -14.76 -17.12 8.15
CA THR A 84 -15.21 -15.74 7.95
C THR A 84 -14.26 -14.98 7.03
N ILE A 85 -12.95 -15.10 7.25
CA ILE A 85 -11.93 -14.48 6.38
C ILE A 85 -12.05 -15.00 4.95
N THR A 86 -12.28 -16.30 4.78
CA THR A 86 -12.36 -16.92 3.45
C THR A 86 -13.62 -16.50 2.70
N LYS A 87 -14.78 -16.49 3.38
CA LYS A 87 -16.08 -16.13 2.80
C LYS A 87 -16.20 -14.63 2.52
N GLU A 88 -15.56 -13.79 3.33
CA GLU A 88 -15.73 -12.34 3.32
C GLU A 88 -14.45 -11.58 2.94
N SER A 89 -13.49 -12.27 2.29
CA SER A 89 -12.20 -11.71 1.88
C SER A 89 -12.35 -10.44 1.04
N ASP A 90 -13.29 -10.44 0.09
CA ASP A 90 -13.63 -9.30 -0.77
C ASP A 90 -14.12 -8.06 -0.01
N LYS A 91 -14.65 -8.24 1.21
CA LYS A 91 -15.09 -7.14 2.07
C LYS A 91 -13.97 -6.69 3.01
N LEU A 92 -13.08 -7.60 3.41
CA LEU A 92 -12.03 -7.33 4.39
C LEU A 92 -10.80 -6.69 3.75
N VAL A 93 -10.41 -7.12 2.56
CA VAL A 93 -9.16 -6.72 1.91
C VAL A 93 -9.47 -5.92 0.65
N ALA A 94 -8.66 -4.90 0.37
CA ALA A 94 -8.80 -4.17 -0.89
C ALA A 94 -8.51 -5.11 -2.06
N LYS A 95 -9.34 -5.05 -3.12
CA LYS A 95 -9.09 -5.83 -4.32
C LYS A 95 -7.73 -5.45 -4.91
N GLU A 96 -6.95 -6.46 -5.25
CA GLU A 96 -5.70 -6.26 -5.96
C GLU A 96 -6.02 -5.74 -7.37
N VAL A 97 -5.63 -4.50 -7.64
CA VAL A 97 -5.75 -3.89 -8.97
C VAL A 97 -4.48 -4.22 -9.74
N LYS A 98 -4.61 -4.98 -10.84
CA LYS A 98 -3.45 -5.32 -11.67
C LYS A 98 -2.94 -4.07 -12.37
N ILE A 99 -1.63 -4.02 -12.64
CA ILE A 99 -1.00 -2.92 -13.40
C ILE A 99 -1.72 -2.68 -14.73
N ALA A 100 -2.10 -3.75 -15.44
CA ALA A 100 -2.86 -3.66 -16.68
C ALA A 100 -4.21 -2.93 -16.52
N ASP A 101 -4.92 -3.18 -15.41
CA ASP A 101 -6.20 -2.52 -15.11
C ASP A 101 -5.99 -1.03 -14.78
N ARG A 102 -4.91 -0.70 -14.05
CA ARG A 102 -4.52 0.70 -13.78
C ARG A 102 -4.24 1.45 -15.09
N ILE A 103 -3.45 0.86 -15.98
CA ILE A 103 -3.13 1.44 -17.30
C ILE A 103 -4.40 1.59 -18.15
N ALA A 104 -5.30 0.60 -18.13
CA ALA A 104 -6.57 0.67 -18.85
C ALA A 104 -7.45 1.84 -18.34
N ASN A 105 -7.50 2.05 -17.02
CA ASN A 105 -8.21 3.18 -16.42
C ASN A 105 -7.60 4.53 -16.84
N VAL A 106 -6.27 4.65 -16.79
CA VAL A 106 -5.56 5.84 -17.25
C VAL A 106 -5.85 6.12 -18.72
N ASN A 107 -5.75 5.11 -19.58
CA ASN A 107 -6.03 5.25 -21.01
C ASN A 107 -7.48 5.68 -21.28
N LYS A 108 -8.44 5.15 -20.51
CA LYS A 108 -9.84 5.56 -20.58
C LYS A 108 -10.02 7.03 -20.21
N GLU A 109 -9.34 7.53 -19.17
CA GLU A 109 -9.40 8.94 -18.78
C GLU A 109 -8.72 9.87 -19.78
N LEU A 110 -7.63 9.43 -20.40
CA LEU A 110 -6.89 10.20 -21.41
C LEU A 110 -7.66 10.33 -22.73
N GLY A 111 -8.51 9.35 -23.08
CA GLY A 111 -9.28 9.35 -24.33
C GLY A 111 -8.40 9.60 -25.55
N ASP A 112 -8.82 10.50 -26.43
CA ASP A 112 -8.10 10.87 -27.67
C ASP A 112 -7.15 12.08 -27.49
N ALA A 113 -6.94 12.57 -26.26
CA ALA A 113 -6.12 13.75 -26.01
C ALA A 113 -4.68 13.56 -26.52
N LYS A 114 -4.03 14.59 -27.07
CA LYS A 114 -2.65 14.44 -27.56
C LYS A 114 -1.68 14.19 -26.37
N ARG A 115 -0.87 13.13 -26.45
CA ARG A 115 0.17 12.84 -25.46
C ARG A 115 1.44 13.66 -25.75
N PRO A 116 1.90 14.52 -24.84
CA PRO A 116 3.18 15.21 -24.97
C PRO A 116 4.36 14.22 -24.83
N ALA A 117 5.52 14.57 -25.39
CA ALA A 117 6.74 13.83 -25.11
C ALA A 117 7.22 14.15 -23.68
N VAL A 118 7.59 13.13 -22.92
CA VAL A 118 7.99 13.24 -21.51
C VAL A 118 9.43 12.79 -21.32
N MET A 119 10.16 13.45 -20.44
CA MET A 119 11.44 13.00 -19.93
C MET A 119 11.31 12.83 -18.42
N ILE A 120 11.66 11.64 -17.94
CA ILE A 120 11.41 11.22 -16.56
C ILE A 120 12.75 11.06 -15.87
N THR A 121 12.87 11.65 -14.68
CA THR A 121 14.01 11.50 -13.78
C THR A 121 13.48 11.33 -12.38
N ALA A 122 13.82 10.24 -11.69
CA ALA A 122 13.44 10.07 -10.29
C ALA A 122 14.64 9.59 -9.47
N HIS A 123 15.06 10.42 -8.53
CA HIS A 123 16.13 10.06 -7.60
C HIS A 123 15.55 9.29 -6.43
N GLU A 124 16.17 8.16 -6.09
CA GLU A 124 15.72 7.33 -5.00
C GLU A 124 16.88 6.86 -4.13
N ARG A 125 16.59 6.68 -2.84
CA ARG A 125 17.55 6.16 -1.86
C ARG A 125 16.86 5.23 -0.86
N HIS A 126 17.59 4.25 -0.36
CA HIS A 126 17.19 3.52 0.83
C HIS A 126 17.90 4.09 2.06
N VAL A 127 17.19 4.33 3.14
CA VAL A 127 17.79 4.86 4.38
C VAL A 127 18.75 3.82 4.95
N GLY A 128 20.00 4.21 5.18
CA GLY A 128 21.04 3.35 5.76
C GLY A 128 21.81 2.49 4.77
N GLN A 129 21.50 2.52 3.47
CA GLN A 129 22.23 1.78 2.43
C GLN A 129 22.37 2.59 1.14
N ALA A 130 23.45 2.37 0.39
CA ALA A 130 23.56 2.93 -0.97
C ALA A 130 22.63 2.13 -1.90
N THR A 131 21.77 2.81 -2.64
CA THR A 131 20.81 2.19 -3.54
C THR A 131 20.99 2.78 -4.93
N ILE A 132 21.04 1.92 -5.95
CA ILE A 132 21.56 2.27 -7.28
C ILE A 132 20.54 2.01 -8.40
N ASP A 133 19.47 1.26 -8.13
CA ASP A 133 18.46 0.89 -9.12
C ASP A 133 17.26 1.87 -9.14
N PRO A 134 16.79 2.31 -10.31
CA PRO A 134 15.79 3.37 -10.44
C PRO A 134 14.34 2.80 -10.53
N ALA A 135 13.88 2.10 -9.49
CA ALA A 135 12.55 1.51 -9.43
C ALA A 135 11.40 2.51 -9.66
N ALA A 136 11.46 3.70 -9.05
CA ALA A 136 10.42 4.72 -9.23
C ALA A 136 10.40 5.29 -10.65
N GLU A 137 11.59 5.60 -11.20
CA GLU A 137 11.73 6.12 -12.57
C GLU A 137 11.26 5.09 -13.60
N THR A 138 11.62 3.81 -13.40
CA THR A 138 11.25 2.71 -14.29
C THR A 138 9.74 2.53 -14.32
N GLU A 139 9.09 2.55 -13.15
CA GLU A 139 7.65 2.36 -13.05
C GLU A 139 6.88 3.53 -13.68
N LEU A 140 7.30 4.79 -13.43
CA LEU A 140 6.73 5.97 -14.09
C LEU A 140 6.90 5.89 -15.61
N SER A 141 8.07 5.44 -16.08
CA SER A 141 8.36 5.27 -17.50
C SER A 141 7.50 4.18 -18.15
N LEU A 142 7.29 3.06 -17.45
CA LEU A 142 6.40 2.00 -17.89
C LEU A 142 4.97 2.53 -18.06
N PHE A 143 4.41 3.19 -17.05
CA PHE A 143 3.06 3.78 -17.13
C PHE A 143 2.91 4.79 -18.26
N CYS A 144 3.87 5.72 -18.41
CA CYS A 144 3.86 6.69 -19.50
C CYS A 144 3.88 6.00 -20.88
N LYS A 145 4.77 5.01 -21.06
CA LYS A 145 4.91 4.28 -22.32
C LYS A 145 3.63 3.51 -22.67
N GLU A 146 3.08 2.78 -21.72
CA GLU A 146 1.84 1.99 -21.91
C GLU A 146 0.59 2.87 -22.03
N ALA A 147 0.63 4.12 -21.53
CA ALA A 147 -0.41 5.13 -21.74
C ALA A 147 -0.25 5.90 -23.08
N GLY A 148 0.74 5.53 -23.90
CA GLY A 148 0.97 6.08 -25.23
C GLY A 148 1.74 7.41 -25.26
N PHE A 149 2.42 7.79 -24.18
CA PHE A 149 3.35 8.92 -24.19
C PHE A 149 4.67 8.53 -24.86
N GLU A 150 5.26 9.46 -25.60
CA GLU A 150 6.64 9.30 -26.04
C GLU A 150 7.58 9.56 -24.85
N VAL A 151 8.23 8.50 -24.37
CA VAL A 151 9.19 8.58 -23.27
C VAL A 151 10.60 8.77 -23.83
N ILE A 152 11.24 9.88 -23.48
CA ILE A 152 12.60 10.23 -23.89
C ILE A 152 13.55 9.89 -22.75
N ASP A 153 14.54 9.04 -23.04
CA ASP A 153 15.64 8.73 -22.13
C ASP A 153 16.58 9.93 -21.99
N SER A 154 16.81 10.38 -20.75
CA SER A 154 17.66 11.52 -20.42
C SER A 154 19.15 11.28 -20.69
N LYS A 155 19.58 10.03 -20.86
CA LYS A 155 20.98 9.61 -21.05
C LYS A 155 21.30 9.18 -22.48
N ALA A 156 20.29 8.96 -23.32
CA ALA A 156 20.50 8.39 -24.66
C ALA A 156 20.81 9.43 -25.76
N GLY A 157 20.46 10.71 -25.59
CA GLY A 157 20.76 11.75 -26.58
C GLY A 157 20.13 13.12 -26.30
N ASP A 158 20.21 14.02 -27.28
CA ASP A 158 19.85 15.45 -27.12
C ASP A 158 18.37 15.78 -27.37
N LYS A 159 17.52 14.76 -27.58
CA LYS A 159 16.10 14.99 -27.88
C LYS A 159 15.42 15.70 -26.70
N LYS A 160 14.66 16.75 -27.00
CA LYS A 160 13.95 17.54 -25.99
C LYS A 160 12.53 16.99 -25.80
N ALA A 161 12.15 16.79 -24.54
CA ALA A 161 10.76 16.54 -24.14
C ALA A 161 9.96 17.85 -24.00
N ASP A 162 8.63 17.73 -24.16
CA ASP A 162 7.68 18.80 -23.87
C ASP A 162 7.52 18.98 -22.35
N LEU A 163 7.45 17.86 -21.61
CA LEU A 163 7.30 17.83 -20.16
C LEU A 163 8.48 17.15 -19.47
N LEU A 164 8.88 17.72 -18.33
CA LEU A 164 9.86 17.12 -17.42
C LEU A 164 9.12 16.56 -16.20
N ILE A 165 9.19 15.25 -15.99
CA ILE A 165 8.68 14.58 -14.80
C ILE A 165 9.87 14.32 -13.88
N GLN A 166 9.89 14.98 -12.73
CA GLN A 166 10.99 14.96 -11.78
C GLN A 166 10.50 14.41 -10.45
N GLY A 167 11.20 13.42 -9.90
CA GLY A 167 10.85 12.76 -8.66
C GLY A 167 11.99 12.67 -7.66
N GLU A 168 11.64 12.69 -6.38
CA GLU A 168 12.52 12.33 -5.28
C GLU A 168 11.79 11.34 -4.37
N GLY A 169 12.45 10.23 -4.07
CA GLY A 169 11.90 9.18 -3.24
C GLY A 169 12.89 8.62 -2.23
N PHE A 170 12.37 8.05 -1.16
CA PHE A 170 13.15 7.22 -0.27
C PHE A 170 12.35 6.02 0.22
N SER A 171 13.06 4.96 0.58
CA SER A 171 12.50 3.82 1.32
C SER A 171 13.28 3.60 2.61
N GLU A 172 12.63 3.07 3.64
CA GLU A 172 13.21 2.80 4.94
C GLU A 172 12.60 1.56 5.60
N PHE A 173 13.43 0.80 6.30
CA PHE A 173 12.97 -0.24 7.19
C PHE A 173 11.89 0.30 8.15
N ALA A 174 10.73 -0.33 8.17
CA ALA A 174 9.65 -0.01 9.11
C ALA A 174 9.66 -0.96 10.30
N MET A 175 9.54 -2.27 10.05
CA MET A 175 9.63 -3.29 11.09
C MET A 175 9.98 -4.68 10.55
N ARG A 176 10.32 -5.60 11.45
CA ARG A 176 10.43 -7.04 11.17
C ARG A 176 9.58 -7.82 12.16
N ARG A 177 8.81 -8.80 11.68
CA ARG A 177 8.08 -9.78 12.52
C ARG A 177 8.32 -11.17 11.97
N GLY A 178 9.04 -12.00 12.73
CA GLY A 178 9.57 -13.25 12.21
C GLY A 178 10.50 -13.01 11.01
N ASN A 179 10.27 -13.72 9.92
CA ASN A 179 11.04 -13.57 8.68
C ASN A 179 10.55 -12.44 7.78
N LEU A 180 9.42 -11.80 8.11
CA LEU A 180 8.83 -10.75 7.28
C LEU A 180 9.39 -9.39 7.65
N VAL A 181 9.85 -8.66 6.64
CA VAL A 181 10.32 -7.28 6.70
C VAL A 181 9.28 -6.37 6.07
N SER A 182 8.82 -5.39 6.81
CA SER A 182 8.03 -4.28 6.30
C SER A 182 8.94 -3.10 5.98
N VAL A 183 8.81 -2.57 4.77
CA VAL A 183 9.51 -1.37 4.32
C VAL A 183 8.47 -0.34 3.90
N LYS A 184 8.73 0.91 4.28
CA LYS A 184 7.93 2.06 3.91
C LYS A 184 8.69 2.89 2.90
N ALA A 185 8.01 3.33 1.85
CA ALA A 185 8.55 4.25 0.87
C ALA A 185 7.68 5.48 0.70
N ARG A 186 8.30 6.62 0.43
CA ARG A 186 7.64 7.85 0.01
C ARG A 186 8.29 8.33 -1.27
N LEU A 187 7.45 8.68 -2.24
CA LEU A 187 7.85 9.27 -3.52
C LEU A 187 7.08 10.57 -3.71
N GLU A 188 7.80 11.60 -4.14
CA GLU A 188 7.24 12.90 -4.51
C GLU A 188 7.61 13.18 -5.96
N VAL A 189 6.64 13.62 -6.76
CA VAL A 189 6.84 13.83 -8.19
C VAL A 189 6.20 15.16 -8.58
N LYS A 190 6.85 15.88 -9.49
CA LYS A 190 6.30 17.05 -10.17
C LYS A 190 6.46 16.90 -11.68
N ALA A 191 5.50 17.40 -12.44
CA ALA A 191 5.56 17.53 -13.88
C ALA A 191 5.62 19.01 -14.26
N VAL A 192 6.60 19.40 -15.07
CA VAL A 192 6.88 20.78 -15.47
C VAL A 192 6.82 20.90 -16.98
N ASP A 193 6.08 21.91 -17.47
CA ASP A 193 6.11 22.31 -18.87
C ASP A 193 7.45 22.97 -19.18
N ARG A 194 8.24 22.37 -20.08
CA ARG A 194 9.60 22.83 -20.37
C ARG A 194 9.64 24.20 -21.06
N SER A 195 8.57 24.57 -21.78
CA SER A 195 8.53 25.82 -22.54
C SER A 195 8.15 27.03 -21.69
N THR A 196 7.41 26.79 -20.60
CA THR A 196 6.85 27.87 -19.75
C THR A 196 7.34 27.82 -18.31
N ASP A 197 8.12 26.81 -17.93
CA ASP A 197 8.57 26.52 -16.56
C ASP A 197 7.42 26.32 -15.56
N LYS A 198 6.19 26.13 -16.05
CA LYS A 198 5.00 25.96 -15.20
C LYS A 198 4.90 24.53 -14.70
N VAL A 199 4.65 24.40 -13.40
CA VAL A 199 4.30 23.12 -12.82
C VAL A 199 2.86 22.77 -13.21
N ILE A 200 2.70 21.67 -13.95
CA ILE A 200 1.39 21.19 -14.42
C ILE A 200 0.72 20.34 -13.34
N ALA A 201 1.51 19.47 -12.71
CA ALA A 201 1.01 18.57 -11.68
C ALA A 201 2.08 18.33 -10.62
N ILE A 202 1.63 18.15 -9.38
CA ILE A 202 2.44 17.68 -8.26
C ILE A 202 1.64 16.57 -7.58
N ASP A 203 2.31 15.48 -7.22
CA ASP A 203 1.73 14.43 -6.41
C ASP A 203 2.80 13.82 -5.50
N ARG A 204 2.34 13.14 -4.45
CA ARG A 204 3.19 12.34 -3.58
C ARG A 204 2.42 11.13 -3.12
N GLN A 205 3.13 10.04 -2.90
CA GLN A 205 2.55 8.82 -2.38
C GLN A 205 3.46 8.19 -1.34
N THR A 206 2.84 7.59 -0.33
CA THR A 206 3.50 6.68 0.59
C THR A 206 2.93 5.29 0.38
N ALA A 207 3.81 4.30 0.31
CA ALA A 207 3.46 2.89 0.19
C ALA A 207 4.23 2.07 1.23
N VAL A 208 3.64 0.94 1.62
CA VAL A 208 4.24 -0.01 2.55
C VAL A 208 4.16 -1.38 1.91
N VAL A 209 5.30 -2.06 1.83
CA VAL A 209 5.37 -3.42 1.29
C VAL A 209 6.05 -4.32 2.31
N VAL A 210 5.61 -5.57 2.35
CA VAL A 210 6.14 -6.62 3.20
C VAL A 210 6.73 -7.71 2.32
N ASP A 211 7.98 -8.07 2.58
CA ASP A 211 8.71 -9.12 1.87
C ASP A 211 9.62 -9.89 2.85
N LEU A 212 10.25 -10.97 2.40
CA LEU A 212 11.32 -11.64 3.15
C LEU A 212 12.62 -10.81 3.14
N THR A 213 12.81 -9.98 2.12
CA THR A 213 14.03 -9.19 1.92
C THR A 213 13.74 -7.69 1.92
N GLU A 214 14.53 -6.94 2.70
CA GLU A 214 14.35 -5.49 2.86
C GLU A 214 14.55 -4.73 1.55
N GLN A 215 15.54 -5.14 0.75
CA GLN A 215 15.82 -4.50 -0.53
C GLN A 215 14.66 -4.66 -1.52
N ILE A 216 14.12 -5.87 -1.70
CA ILE A 216 12.98 -6.10 -2.58
C ILE A 216 11.75 -5.37 -2.05
N ALA A 217 11.48 -5.41 -0.74
CA ALA A 217 10.38 -4.65 -0.14
C ALA A 217 10.50 -3.14 -0.41
N GLY A 218 11.70 -2.56 -0.30
CA GLY A 218 11.92 -1.15 -0.58
C GLY A 218 11.67 -0.77 -2.02
N LYS A 219 12.06 -1.62 -2.95
CA LYS A 219 11.84 -1.41 -4.39
C LYS A 219 10.39 -1.59 -4.79
N ALA A 220 9.77 -2.66 -4.32
CA ALA A 220 8.34 -2.86 -4.51
C ALA A 220 7.52 -1.70 -3.91
N ALA A 221 7.92 -1.15 -2.76
CA ALA A 221 7.24 -0.01 -2.17
C ALA A 221 7.40 1.27 -3.00
N LEU A 222 8.58 1.54 -3.58
CA LEU A 222 8.78 2.66 -4.49
C LEU A 222 8.01 2.50 -5.81
N GLN A 223 7.97 1.29 -6.36
CA GLN A 223 7.15 0.97 -7.54
C GLN A 223 5.67 1.20 -7.27
N GLU A 224 5.15 0.69 -6.15
CA GLU A 224 3.74 0.88 -5.82
C GLU A 224 3.39 2.36 -5.61
N ALA A 225 4.29 3.13 -4.97
CA ALA A 225 4.12 4.57 -4.84
C ALA A 225 4.11 5.28 -6.21
N ALA A 226 5.02 4.90 -7.11
CA ALA A 226 5.11 5.43 -8.47
C ALA A 226 3.87 5.10 -9.32
N ALA A 227 3.39 3.87 -9.29
CA ALA A 227 2.21 3.43 -10.03
C ALA A 227 0.96 4.21 -9.61
N GLN A 228 0.76 4.40 -8.30
CA GLN A 228 -0.37 5.20 -7.78
C GLN A 228 -0.26 6.69 -8.14
N ILE A 229 0.96 7.24 -8.16
CA ILE A 229 1.18 8.62 -8.65
C ILE A 229 0.85 8.70 -10.14
N ALA A 230 1.33 7.76 -10.95
CA ALA A 230 1.09 7.76 -12.39
C ALA A 230 -0.41 7.74 -12.70
N GLU A 231 -1.18 6.89 -12.03
CA GLU A 231 -2.63 6.80 -12.21
C GLU A 231 -3.34 8.16 -12.03
N ARG A 232 -2.91 8.95 -11.05
CA ARG A 232 -3.51 10.26 -10.75
C ARG A 232 -2.89 11.43 -11.52
N MET A 233 -1.62 11.29 -11.94
CA MET A 233 -0.84 12.36 -12.54
C MET A 233 -1.00 12.39 -14.06
N LEU A 234 -0.93 11.25 -14.75
CA LEU A 234 -0.93 11.21 -16.22
C LEU A 234 -2.15 11.89 -16.85
N PRO A 235 -3.39 11.71 -16.34
CA PRO A 235 -4.57 12.41 -16.86
C PRO A 235 -4.48 13.95 -16.79
N LYS A 236 -3.63 14.50 -15.90
CA LYS A 236 -3.42 15.94 -15.74
C LYS A 236 -2.36 16.50 -16.70
N LEU A 237 -1.59 15.63 -17.38
CA LEU A 237 -0.50 16.05 -18.26
C LEU A 237 -0.95 16.37 -19.68
N VAL A 238 -2.16 15.95 -20.06
CA VAL A 238 -2.73 16.24 -21.37
C VAL A 238 -3.60 17.48 -21.32
N LYS A 239 -3.60 18.25 -22.42
CA LYS A 239 -4.57 19.33 -22.60
C LYS A 239 -5.91 18.70 -22.99
N LYS A 240 -6.97 19.06 -22.27
CA LYS A 240 -8.35 18.72 -22.63
C LYS A 240 -8.83 19.57 -23.80
#